data_AF-A0A3S5C1X2-F1
#
_entry.id   AF-A0A3S5C1X2-F1
#
_cell.length_a   1.000
_cell.length_b   1.000
_cell.length_c   1.000
_cell.angle_alpha   90.00
_cell.angle_beta   90.00
_cell.angle_gamma   90.00
#
_symmetry.space_group_name_H-M   'P 1'
#
loop_
_entity.id
_entity.type
_entity.pdbx_description
1 polymer ?
#
loop_
_entity_poly.entity_id
_entity_poly.type
_entity_poly.pdbx_seq_one_letter_code
_entity_poly.pdbx_strand_id
1 'polypeptide(L)' 'MFHTLFKAKKMTDIPVILLTERNSSLLLDEGDNLILTNSGLEAGYCGLVPLEGPCKATTSGLKWNL' A
#
# COMPACT_ATOMS: atom_id res chain seq x y z
N MET A 1 3.02 -8.03 12.09
CA MET A 1 3.48 -6.65 11.85
C MET A 1 2.41 -5.82 11.13
N PHE A 2 1.86 -6.26 9.99
CA PHE A 2 0.83 -5.49 9.25
C PHE A 2 -0.52 -5.29 9.96
N HIS A 3 -0.87 -6.13 10.94
CA HIS A 3 -2.07 -5.98 11.76
C HIS A 3 -2.20 -4.58 12.42
N THR A 4 -1.08 -3.91 12.70
CA THR A 4 -1.06 -2.56 13.24
C THR A 4 -1.63 -1.52 12.26
N LEU A 5 -1.43 -1.70 10.95
CA LEU A 5 -2.01 -0.81 9.93
C LEU A 5 -3.53 -0.92 9.89
N PHE A 6 -4.07 -2.14 10.02
CA PHE A 6 -5.52 -2.35 10.14
C PHE A 6 -6.12 -1.72 11.40
N LYS A 7 -5.39 -1.77 12.52
CA LYS A 7 -5.80 -1.08 13.75
C LYS A 7 -5.75 0.44 13.58
N ALA A 8 -4.68 0.96 13.00
CA ALA A 8 -4.51 2.40 12.76
C ALA A 8 -5.64 2.96 11.90
N LYS A 9 -6.04 2.25 10.83
CA LYS A 9 -7.19 2.62 9.99
C LYS A 9 -8.51 2.72 10.76
N LYS A 10 -8.69 1.94 11.83
CA LYS A 10 -9.88 2.03 12.70
C LYS A 10 -9.81 3.20 13.68
N MET A 11 -8.63 3.80 13.87
CA MET A 11 -8.38 4.88 14.83
C MET A 11 -8.33 6.26 14.18
N THR A 12 -7.98 6.34 12.89
CA THR A 12 -7.83 7.61 12.18
C THR A 12 -8.02 7.42 10.68
N ASP A 13 -8.58 8.45 10.02
CA ASP A 13 -8.67 8.55 8.56
C ASP A 13 -7.37 9.09 7.93
N ILE A 14 -6.36 9.41 8.74
CA ILE A 14 -5.07 9.87 8.25
C ILE A 14 -4.27 8.67 7.73
N PRO A 15 -3.68 8.73 6.52
CA PRO A 15 -2.85 7.65 6.00
C PRO A 15 -1.67 7.33 6.92
N VAL A 16 -1.54 6.06 7.31
CA VAL A 16 -0.43 5.57 8.14
C VAL A 16 0.48 4.69 7.31
N ILE A 17 1.75 5.09 7.21
CA ILE A 17 2.79 4.36 6.48
C ILE A 17 3.71 3.68 7.50
N LEU A 18 3.88 2.36 7.36
CA LEU A 18 4.90 1.61 8.08
C LEU A 18 6.23 1.74 7.32
N LEU A 19 7.18 2.45 7.91
CA LEU A 19 8.54 2.59 7.39
C LEU A 19 9.47 1.60 8.10
N THR A 20 10.23 0.85 7.31
CA THR A 20 11.32 0.01 7.79
C THR A 20 12.62 0.38 7.08
N GLU A 21 13.74 -0.24 7.44
CA GLU A 21 15.04 0.04 6.82
C GLU A 21 15.07 -0.14 5.30
N ARG A 22 14.20 -0.99 4.73
CA ARG A 22 14.24 -1.34 3.30
C ARG A 22 12.92 -1.19 2.55
N ASN A 23 11.82 -0.96 3.26
CA ASN A 23 10.50 -0.87 2.64
C ASN A 23 9.63 0.17 3.34
N SER A 24 8.69 0.71 2.57
CA SER A 24 7.53 1.43 3.05
C SER A 24 6.29 0.59 2.72
N SER A 25 5.36 0.51 3.65
CA SER A 25 4.12 -0.24 3.48
C SER A 25 2.93 0.61 3.91
N LEU A 26 1.91 0.66 3.07
CA LEU A 26 0.66 1.38 3.30
C LEU A 26 -0.50 0.40 3.13
N LEU A 27 -1.53 0.54 3.96
CA LEU A 27 -2.78 -0.17 3.75
C LEU A 27 -3.64 0.63 2.76
N LEU A 28 -4.02 -0.01 1.65
CA LEU A 28 -4.91 0.59 0.66
C LEU A 28 -6.37 0.42 1.06
N ASP A 29 -7.17 1.43 0.74
CA ASP A 29 -8.60 1.41 0.99
C ASP A 29 -9.35 0.70 -0.15
N GLU A 30 -10.59 0.30 0.12
CA GLU A 30 -11.45 -0.22 -0.94
C GLU A 30 -11.81 0.92 -1.91
N GLY A 31 -11.80 0.61 -3.20
CA GLY A 31 -12.03 1.59 -4.26
C GLY A 31 -10.72 2.06 -4.92
N ASP A 32 -10.75 3.28 -5.45
CA ASP A 32 -9.65 3.81 -6.25
C ASP A 32 -8.59 4.44 -5.36
N ASN A 33 -7.35 4.00 -5.57
CA ASN A 33 -6.19 4.49 -4.84
C ASN A 33 -5.19 5.06 -5.85
N LEU A 34 -4.76 6.32 -5.65
CA LEU A 34 -3.70 6.94 -6.44
C LEU A 34 -2.43 7.06 -5.59
N ILE A 35 -1.36 6.42 -6.05
CA ILE A 35 -0.05 6.47 -5.39
C ILE A 35 0.90 7.23 -6.31
N LEU A 36 1.36 8.40 -5.87
CA LEU A 36 2.33 9.20 -6.61
C LEU A 36 3.74 8.75 -6.22
N THR A 37 4.49 8.19 -7.19
CA THR A 37 5.84 7.65 -6.99
C THR A 37 6.90 8.50 -7.70
N ASN A 38 6.77 9.82 -7.63
CA ASN A 38 7.64 10.78 -8.32
C ASN A 38 8.50 11.61 -7.36
N SER A 39 8.71 11.15 -6.12
CA SER A 39 9.53 11.85 -5.14
C SER A 39 11.04 11.68 -5.38
N GLY A 40 11.44 10.63 -6.11
CA GLY A 40 12.84 10.27 -6.33
C GLY A 40 13.46 9.49 -5.17
N LEU A 41 12.67 9.17 -4.14
CA LEU A 41 13.08 8.38 -2.98
C LEU A 41 12.62 6.91 -3.08
N GLU A 42 11.83 6.58 -4.09
CA GLU A 42 11.24 5.26 -4.27
C GLU A 42 12.30 4.22 -4.63
N ALA A 43 12.12 3.01 -4.10
CA ALA A 43 12.91 1.85 -4.50
C ALA A 43 12.51 1.35 -5.90
N GLY A 44 13.34 0.49 -6.49
CA GLY A 44 13.08 -0.09 -7.82
C GLY A 44 11.98 -1.16 -7.89
N TYR A 45 11.34 -1.49 -6.77
CA TYR A 45 10.37 -2.58 -6.68
C TYR A 45 9.20 -2.20 -5.77
N CYS A 46 8.01 -2.70 -6.12
CA CYS A 46 6.80 -2.63 -5.31
C CYS A 46 5.96 -3.90 -5.51
N GLY A 47 4.94 -4.09 -4.67
CA GLY A 47 4.03 -5.21 -4.77
C GLY A 47 2.72 -4.96 -4.03
N LEU A 48 1.68 -5.67 -4.45
CA LEU A 48 0.37 -5.68 -3.81
C LEU A 48 0.20 -7.00 -3.05
N VAL A 49 -0.13 -6.94 -1.76
CA VAL A 49 -0.28 -8.14 -0.91
C VAL A 49 -1.71 -8.21 -0.35
N PRO A 50 -2.49 -9.24 -0.70
CA PRO A 50 -3.81 -9.46 -0.11
C PRO A 50 -3.67 -10.00 1.31
N LEU A 51 -3.85 -9.15 2.32
CA LEU A 51 -3.64 -9.51 3.73
C LEU A 51 -4.89 -10.06 4.44
N GLU A 52 -6.08 -9.55 4.14
CA GLU A 52 -7.36 -9.96 4.76
C GLU A 52 -8.21 -10.81 3.81
N GLY A 53 -7.57 -11.70 3.05
CA GLY A 53 -8.23 -12.62 2.13
C GLY A 53 -8.16 -12.20 0.65
N PRO A 54 -8.81 -12.97 -0.24
CA PRO A 54 -8.75 -12.73 -1.67
C PRO A 54 -9.31 -11.35 -2.03
N CYS A 55 -8.63 -10.67 -2.94
CA CYS A 55 -9.08 -9.39 -3.47
C CYS A 55 -9.11 -9.43 -5.00
N LYS A 56 -9.99 -8.63 -5.58
CA LYS A 56 -9.97 -8.33 -7.00
C LYS A 56 -9.42 -6.92 -7.14
N ALA A 57 -8.33 -6.77 -7.88
CA ALA A 57 -7.67 -5.50 -8.08
C ALA A 57 -7.45 -5.27 -9.57
N THR A 58 -7.60 -4.02 -10.00
CA THR A 58 -7.17 -3.54 -11.32
C THR A 58 -6.10 -2.51 -11.05
N THR A 59 -4.96 -2.61 -11.74
CA THR A 59 -3.85 -1.66 -11.52
C THR A 59 -3.44 -0.97 -12.82
N SER A 60 -2.83 0.20 -12.68
CA SER A 60 -2.18 0.92 -13.78
C SER A 60 -0.86 1.51 -13.30
N GLY A 61 0.11 1.65 -14.20
CA GLY A 61 1.43 2.20 -13.90
C GLY A 61 2.44 1.21 -13.28
N LEU A 62 2.03 0.00 -12.91
CA LEU A 62 2.96 -1.05 -12.49
C LEU A 62 3.63 -1.72 -13.71
N LYS A 63 4.83 -2.26 -13.50
CA LYS A 63 5.51 -3.09 -14.51
C LYS A 63 4.66 -4.29 -14.93
N TRP A 64 3.91 -4.85 -13.98
CA TRP A 64 2.92 -5.89 -14.21
C TRP A 64 1.58 -5.43 -13.63
N ASN A 65 0.70 -4.95 -14.50
CA ASN A 65 -0.65 -4.61 -14.12
C ASN A 65 -1.52 -5.87 -14.00
N LEU A 66 -2.54 -5.82 -13.14
CA LEU A 66 -3.53 -6.86 -12.90
C LEU A 66 -4.83 -6.55 -13.64
#